data_AF-A0A2K3M5E3-F1
#
_entry.id   AF-A0A2K3M5E3-F1
#
_cell.length_a   1.000
_cell.length_b   1.000
_cell.length_c   1.000
_cell.angle_alpha   90.00
_cell.angle_beta   90.00
_cell.angle_gamma   90.00
#
_symmetry.space_group_name_H-M   'P 1'
#
loop_
_entity.id
_entity.type
_entity.pdbx_description
1 polymer ?
#
loop_
_entity_poly.entity_id
_entity_poly.type
_entity_poly.pdbx_seq_one_letter_code
_entity_poly.pdbx_strand_id
1 'polypeptide(L)'
;MNFFDTEKENLCLYGFPSEQWEVNLPAEEVPHELPEPALGINFARDRMQEKDWLSLVAVHSDAWLLSVAFYFGARFRFDKADRKRLFNMINDLPTIFEAITGLAKKQGKEKSVSNNSNTKAKPNSKMLAFESKVKKN
;
A
#
# COMPACT_ATOMS: atom_id res chain seq x y z
N MET A 1 13.50 9.33 -19.83
CA MET A 1 13.66 7.87 -19.62
C MET A 1 12.38 7.40 -18.95
N ASN A 2 11.64 6.47 -19.56
CA ASN A 2 10.38 5.99 -19.02
C ASN A 2 10.65 4.73 -18.17
N PHE A 3 10.58 4.86 -16.84
CA PHE A 3 10.96 3.79 -15.91
C PHE A 3 9.99 2.61 -15.90
N PHE A 4 8.78 2.78 -16.44
CA PHE A 4 7.70 1.79 -16.41
C PHE A 4 7.39 1.23 -17.80
N ASP A 5 8.41 1.02 -18.61
CA ASP A 5 8.25 0.49 -19.96
C ASP A 5 7.32 -0.74 -19.99
N THR A 6 6.24 -0.64 -20.76
CA THR A 6 5.21 -1.70 -20.89
C THR A 6 5.70 -2.87 -21.71
N GLU A 7 6.80 -2.71 -22.45
CA GLU A 7 7.45 -3.77 -23.22
C GLU A 7 8.40 -4.63 -22.37
N LYS A 8 8.68 -4.20 -21.12
CA LYS A 8 9.48 -4.97 -20.15
C LYS A 8 8.62 -5.94 -19.35
N GLU A 9 9.25 -7.03 -18.89
CA GLU A 9 8.65 -8.04 -18.02
C GLU A 9 8.19 -7.45 -16.67
N ASN A 10 7.41 -8.22 -15.90
CA ASN A 10 6.64 -7.84 -14.70
C ASN A 10 7.39 -6.95 -13.69
N LEU A 11 7.41 -5.62 -13.89
CA LEU A 11 8.17 -4.71 -13.03
C LEU A 11 7.52 -4.57 -11.64
N CYS A 12 8.35 -4.33 -10.63
CA CYS A 12 8.00 -4.03 -9.25
C CYS A 12 8.54 -2.66 -8.83
N LEU A 13 7.90 -2.02 -7.85
CA LEU A 13 8.40 -0.81 -7.19
C LEU A 13 8.93 -1.15 -5.80
N TYR A 14 10.21 -0.91 -5.59
CA TYR A 14 10.92 -1.11 -4.33
C TYR A 14 11.20 0.22 -3.64
N GLY A 15 11.02 0.26 -2.33
CA GLY A 15 11.44 1.34 -1.45
C GLY A 15 12.51 0.86 -0.48
N PHE A 16 13.55 1.65 -0.29
CA PHE A 16 14.68 1.34 0.59
C PHE A 16 14.67 2.22 1.85
N PRO A 17 15.21 1.74 2.99
CA PRO A 17 15.38 2.55 4.20
C PRO A 17 16.22 3.82 4.01
N SER A 18 17.02 3.89 2.93
CA SER A 18 17.78 5.07 2.51
C SER A 18 16.94 6.16 1.83
N GLU A 19 15.60 6.03 1.88
CA GLU A 19 14.63 6.92 1.22
C GLU A 19 14.77 6.94 -0.32
N GLN A 20 15.47 5.94 -0.88
CA GLN A 20 15.56 5.71 -2.32
C GLN A 20 14.49 4.73 -2.77
N TRP A 21 14.15 4.78 -4.06
CA TRP A 21 13.23 3.84 -4.69
C TRP A 21 13.82 3.33 -6.01
N GLU A 22 13.38 2.15 -6.41
CA GLU A 22 13.83 1.50 -7.64
C GLU A 22 12.66 0.77 -8.32
N VAL A 23 12.64 0.81 -9.65
CA VAL A 23 11.75 -0.03 -10.45
C VAL A 23 12.59 -1.10 -11.12
N ASN A 24 12.39 -2.35 -10.71
CA ASN A 24 13.19 -3.48 -11.19
C ASN A 24 12.33 -4.75 -11.30
N LEU A 25 12.88 -5.79 -11.93
CA LEU A 25 12.30 -7.12 -11.93
C LEU A 25 12.25 -7.68 -10.50
N PRO A 26 11.32 -8.60 -10.20
CA PRO A 26 11.33 -9.32 -8.94
C PRO A 26 12.68 -10.00 -8.69
N ALA A 27 13.11 -10.02 -7.43
CA ALA A 27 14.31 -10.72 -7.04
C ALA A 27 14.19 -12.22 -7.38
N GLU A 28 15.21 -12.79 -8.01
CA GLU A 28 15.23 -14.18 -8.46
C GLU A 28 15.58 -15.17 -7.33
N GLU A 29 16.05 -14.67 -6.18
CA GLU A 29 16.64 -15.50 -5.12
C GLU A 29 15.62 -16.18 -4.18
N VAL A 30 15.75 -17.51 -4.10
CA VAL A 30 15.02 -18.40 -3.17
C VAL A 30 15.94 -18.79 -2.01
N PRO A 31 15.52 -18.65 -0.74
CA PRO A 31 14.23 -18.14 -0.25
C PRO A 31 14.21 -16.61 -0.13
N HIS A 32 13.07 -16.03 -0.47
CA HIS A 32 12.87 -14.58 -0.41
C HIS A 32 12.91 -14.14 1.05
N GLU A 33 13.95 -13.38 1.41
CA GLU A 33 14.13 -12.88 2.76
C GLU A 33 13.14 -11.80 3.16
N LEU A 34 12.35 -11.25 2.23
CA LEU A 34 11.38 -10.19 2.47
C LEU A 34 10.09 -10.44 1.68
N PRO A 35 8.93 -9.91 2.15
CA PRO A 35 7.71 -9.91 1.35
C PRO A 35 7.92 -9.24 -0.01
N GLU A 36 7.34 -9.80 -1.06
CA GLU A 36 7.45 -9.26 -2.42
C GLU A 36 6.45 -8.11 -2.66
N PRO A 37 6.86 -7.03 -3.36
CA PRO A 37 5.94 -6.00 -3.82
C PRO A 37 5.05 -6.50 -4.96
N ALA A 38 4.05 -5.69 -5.35
CA ALA A 38 3.18 -6.04 -6.45
C ALA A 38 3.94 -6.17 -7.78
N LEU A 39 3.70 -7.28 -8.47
CA LEU A 39 4.26 -7.63 -9.78
C LEU A 39 3.47 -6.99 -10.93
N GLY A 40 4.17 -6.55 -11.97
CA GLY A 40 3.55 -6.16 -13.23
C GLY A 40 2.83 -4.80 -13.16
N ILE A 41 3.27 -3.89 -12.29
CA ILE A 41 2.68 -2.55 -12.18
C ILE A 41 2.77 -1.74 -13.48
N ASN A 42 3.70 -2.10 -14.37
CA ASN A 42 3.84 -1.49 -15.68
C ASN A 42 2.68 -1.83 -16.64
N PHE A 43 2.02 -3.00 -16.54
CA PHE A 43 1.00 -3.40 -17.52
C PHE A 43 -0.28 -2.57 -17.52
N ALA A 44 -0.63 -2.04 -16.36
CA ALA A 44 -1.83 -1.22 -16.21
C ALA A 44 -1.60 0.22 -16.70
N ARG A 45 -0.34 0.67 -16.82
CA ARG A 45 0.05 2.07 -17.06
C ARG A 45 -0.66 2.68 -18.27
N ASP A 46 -0.59 2.01 -19.41
CA ASP A 46 -1.14 2.55 -20.68
C ASP A 46 -2.62 2.19 -20.87
N ARG A 47 -3.21 1.41 -19.95
CA ARG A 47 -4.60 0.95 -20.01
C ARG A 47 -5.53 1.73 -19.09
N MET A 48 -5.03 2.69 -18.33
CA MET A 48 -5.82 3.49 -17.38
C MET A 48 -5.33 4.93 -17.31
N GLN A 49 -6.12 5.82 -16.70
CA GLN A 49 -5.67 7.20 -16.48
C GLN A 49 -4.46 7.19 -15.53
N GLU A 50 -3.47 8.04 -15.80
CA GLU A 50 -2.25 8.14 -15.01
C GLU A 50 -2.53 8.28 -13.50
N LYS A 51 -3.51 9.11 -13.13
CA LYS A 51 -3.93 9.29 -11.73
C LYS A 51 -4.45 8.00 -11.08
N ASP A 52 -5.18 7.18 -11.84
CA ASP A 52 -5.79 5.95 -11.36
C ASP A 52 -4.70 4.86 -11.28
N TRP A 53 -3.74 4.88 -12.20
CA TRP A 53 -2.55 4.04 -12.17
C TRP A 53 -1.66 4.35 -10.97
N LEU A 54 -1.34 5.62 -10.74
CA LEU A 54 -0.58 6.06 -9.56
C LEU A 54 -1.30 5.70 -8.27
N SER A 55 -2.63 5.81 -8.24
CA SER A 55 -3.46 5.38 -7.12
C SER A 55 -3.36 3.88 -6.86
N LEU A 56 -3.39 3.06 -7.90
CA LEU A 56 -3.21 1.62 -7.80
C LEU A 56 -1.82 1.26 -7.26
N VAL A 57 -0.77 1.85 -7.83
CA VAL A 57 0.61 1.65 -7.37
C VAL A 57 0.74 2.02 -5.88
N ALA A 58 0.20 3.17 -5.46
CA ALA A 58 0.25 3.62 -4.09
C ALA A 58 -0.43 2.66 -3.10
N VAL A 59 -1.61 2.14 -3.42
CA VAL A 59 -2.32 1.17 -2.57
C VAL A 59 -1.52 -0.13 -2.43
N HIS A 60 -0.90 -0.61 -3.51
CA HIS A 60 -0.04 -1.79 -3.46
C HIS A 60 1.24 -1.53 -2.66
N SER A 61 1.85 -0.35 -2.79
CA SER A 61 3.01 0.06 -1.99
C SER A 61 2.68 0.17 -0.49
N ASP A 62 1.52 0.73 -0.14
CA ASP A 62 1.04 0.81 1.25
C ASP A 62 0.91 -0.60 1.88
N ALA A 63 0.31 -1.54 1.15
CA ALA A 63 0.18 -2.92 1.60
C ALA A 63 1.54 -3.64 1.74
N TRP A 64 2.45 -3.40 0.80
CA TRP A 64 3.79 -3.97 0.82
C TRP A 64 4.61 -3.48 2.01
N LEU A 65 4.63 -2.17 2.28
CA LEU A 65 5.33 -1.59 3.44
C LEU A 65 4.80 -2.14 4.76
N LEU A 66 3.49 -2.31 4.90
CA LEU A 66 2.90 -2.94 6.07
C LEU A 66 3.36 -4.40 6.23
N SER A 67 3.40 -5.15 5.13
CA SER A 67 3.89 -6.54 5.12
C SER A 67 5.35 -6.61 5.57
N VAL A 68 6.23 -5.77 5.01
CA VAL A 68 7.65 -5.70 5.36
C VAL A 68 7.85 -5.32 6.84
N ALA A 69 7.11 -4.33 7.34
CA ALA A 69 7.19 -3.91 8.74
C ALA A 69 6.81 -5.05 9.70
N PHE A 70 5.72 -5.77 9.42
CA PHE A 70 5.27 -6.87 10.26
C PHE A 70 6.11 -8.14 10.09
N TYR A 71 6.74 -8.34 8.93
CA TYR A 71 7.74 -9.37 8.73
C TYR A 71 8.94 -9.18 9.68
N PHE A 72 9.51 -7.97 9.73
CA PHE A 72 10.56 -7.66 10.69
C PHE A 72 10.08 -7.74 12.14
N GLY A 73 8.86 -7.29 12.42
CA GLY A 73 8.24 -7.47 13.74
C GLY A 73 8.22 -8.94 14.18
N ALA A 74 7.87 -9.86 13.28
CA ALA A 74 7.91 -11.30 13.57
C ALA A 74 9.35 -11.81 13.78
N ARG A 75 10.31 -11.42 12.92
CA ARG A 75 11.73 -11.80 13.09
C ARG A 75 12.34 -11.29 14.40
N PHE A 76 11.95 -10.09 14.84
CA PHE A 76 12.36 -9.51 16.12
C PHE A 76 11.52 -9.97 17.32
N ARG A 77 10.60 -10.92 17.11
CA ARG A 77 9.75 -11.53 18.14
C ARG A 77 8.84 -10.53 18.87
N PHE A 78 8.31 -9.57 18.13
CA PHE A 78 7.33 -8.61 18.67
C PHE A 78 6.12 -9.33 19.26
N ASP A 79 5.81 -8.99 20.50
CA ASP A 79 4.63 -9.49 21.17
C ASP A 79 3.36 -8.73 20.72
N LYS A 80 2.24 -8.98 21.40
CA LYS A 80 0.97 -8.30 21.07
C LYS A 80 1.04 -6.77 21.28
N ALA A 81 1.73 -6.31 22.31
CA ALA A 81 1.86 -4.89 22.62
C ALA A 81 2.79 -4.21 21.61
N ASP A 82 3.91 -4.85 21.25
CA ASP A 82 4.86 -4.33 20.26
C ASP A 82 4.20 -4.17 18.88
N ARG A 83 3.45 -5.19 18.43
CA ARG A 83 2.69 -5.13 17.17
C ARG A 83 1.66 -4.01 17.17
N LYS A 84 0.98 -3.79 18.29
CA LYS A 84 0.02 -2.68 18.44
C LYS A 84 0.73 -1.32 18.38
N ARG A 85 1.89 -1.19 19.04
CA ARG A 85 2.70 0.03 19.01
C ARG A 85 3.19 0.33 17.60
N LEU A 86 3.72 -0.67 16.90
CA LEU A 86 4.15 -0.55 15.50
C LEU A 86 3.00 -0.10 14.60
N PHE A 87 1.83 -0.75 14.72
CA PHE A 87 0.65 -0.39 13.93
C PHE A 87 0.22 1.06 14.17
N ASN A 88 0.20 1.51 15.42
CA ASN A 88 -0.16 2.89 15.73
C ASN A 88 0.84 3.89 15.11
N MET A 89 2.15 3.64 15.25
CA MET A 89 3.18 4.50 14.64
C MET A 89 3.06 4.60 13.12
N ILE A 90 2.73 3.49 12.45
CA ILE A 90 2.50 3.49 10.99
C ILE A 90 1.26 4.33 10.65
N ASN A 91 0.16 4.19 11.40
CA ASN A 91 -1.08 4.93 11.13
C ASN A 91 -1.08 6.39 11.60
N ASP A 92 -0.06 6.83 12.31
CA ASP A 92 0.14 8.26 12.62
C ASP A 92 0.65 9.02 11.38
N LEU A 93 1.06 8.32 10.33
CA LEU A 93 1.43 8.87 9.03
C LEU A 93 0.29 8.70 8.02
N PRO A 94 0.11 9.65 7.09
CA PRO A 94 -0.78 9.44 5.95
C PRO A 94 -0.25 8.29 5.08
N THR A 95 -1.15 7.51 4.51
CA THR A 95 -0.73 6.49 3.53
C THR A 95 -0.22 7.16 2.25
N ILE A 96 0.55 6.43 1.43
CA ILE A 96 1.01 6.93 0.14
C ILE A 96 -0.20 7.29 -0.72
N PHE A 97 -1.24 6.44 -0.72
CA PHE A 97 -2.49 6.72 -1.41
C PHE A 97 -3.14 8.03 -0.94
N GLU A 98 -3.22 8.27 0.37
CA GLU A 98 -3.80 9.50 0.93
C GLU A 98 -2.97 10.74 0.57
N ALA A 99 -1.64 10.60 0.51
CA ALA A 99 -0.74 11.67 0.12
C ALA A 99 -0.92 12.07 -1.35
N ILE A 100 -0.99 11.10 -2.27
CA ILE A 100 -1.11 11.39 -3.71
C ILE A 100 -2.53 11.81 -4.13
N THR A 101 -3.56 11.36 -3.42
CA THR A 101 -4.96 11.76 -3.68
C THR A 101 -5.34 13.06 -2.96
N GLY A 102 -4.46 13.59 -2.10
CA GLY A 102 -4.71 14.78 -1.30
C GLY A 102 -5.72 14.58 -0.16
N LEU A 103 -6.10 13.34 0.15
CA LEU A 103 -6.97 13.01 1.28
C LEU A 103 -6.30 13.21 2.64
N ALA A 104 -4.95 13.15 2.69
CA ALA A 104 -4.15 13.37 3.89
C ALA A 104 -4.43 14.74 4.56
N LYS A 105 -4.74 15.77 3.77
CA LYS A 105 -5.03 17.13 4.27
C LYS A 105 -6.34 17.20 5.09
N LYS A 106 -7.19 16.17 5.06
CA LYS A 106 -8.46 16.15 5.80
C LYS A 106 -8.36 15.57 7.21
N GLN A 107 -7.32 14.80 7.55
CA GLN A 107 -7.21 14.12 8.86
C GLN A 107 -6.43 14.91 9.94
N GLY A 108 -5.85 16.06 9.61
CA GLY A 108 -5.10 16.91 10.57
C GLY A 108 -5.96 17.62 11.64
N LYS A 109 -7.28 17.42 11.63
CA LYS A 109 -8.19 17.84 12.70
C LYS A 109 -8.88 16.59 13.23
N GLU A 110 -8.68 16.34 14.53
CA GLU A 110 -9.46 15.40 15.37
C GLU A 110 -9.08 13.92 15.31
N LYS A 111 -7.98 13.56 16.00
CA LYS A 111 -7.97 12.35 16.84
C LYS A 111 -7.34 12.68 18.20
N SER A 112 -8.05 13.47 19.02
CA SER A 112 -7.86 13.41 20.46
C SER A 112 -8.54 12.14 20.98
N VAL A 113 -7.74 11.21 21.50
CA VAL A 113 -8.24 9.96 22.07
C VAL A 113 -8.94 10.27 23.39
N SER A 114 -10.25 10.47 23.34
CA SER A 114 -11.12 10.53 24.51
C SER A 114 -11.65 9.12 24.80
N ASN A 115 -11.09 8.48 25.82
CA ASN A 115 -11.65 7.27 26.43
C ASN A 115 -13.04 7.57 26.98
N ASN A 116 -14.10 7.02 26.39
CA ASN A 116 -15.28 6.68 27.19
C ASN A 116 -16.04 5.48 26.62
N SER A 117 -16.53 4.67 27.55
CA SER A 117 -17.18 3.39 27.36
C SER A 117 -18.58 3.48 26.72
N ASN A 118 -18.94 2.36 26.08
CA ASN A 118 -20.28 1.78 25.93
C ASN A 118 -21.12 2.04 24.66
N THR A 119 -21.61 0.90 24.14
CA THR A 119 -22.78 0.63 23.27
C THR A 119 -22.68 0.73 21.73
N LYS A 120 -22.71 -0.46 21.11
CA LYS A 120 -23.31 -0.87 19.83
C LYS A 120 -23.57 0.22 18.76
N ALA A 121 -22.85 0.13 17.64
CA ALA A 121 -23.38 0.37 16.31
C ALA A 121 -22.52 -0.35 15.24
N LYS A 122 -23.16 -1.17 14.39
CA LYS A 122 -22.56 -1.75 13.18
C LYS A 122 -22.39 -0.65 12.12
N PRO A 123 -21.24 -0.53 11.43
CA PRO A 123 -21.19 0.18 10.16
C PRO A 123 -21.33 -0.80 8.99
N ASN A 124 -22.33 -0.56 8.15
CA ASN A 124 -22.46 -1.19 6.83
C ASN A 124 -21.27 -0.77 5.96
N SER A 125 -20.48 -1.74 5.51
CA SER A 125 -19.52 -1.54 4.43
C SER A 125 -20.30 -1.54 3.11
N LYS A 126 -20.31 -0.41 2.41
CA LYS A 126 -20.66 -0.36 0.98
C LYS A 126 -19.35 -0.54 0.22
N MET A 127 -19.10 -1.76 -0.25
CA MET A 127 -18.11 -2.02 -1.30
C MET A 127 -18.50 -1.22 -2.54
N LEU A 128 -17.62 -0.34 -3.01
CA LEU A 128 -17.69 0.20 -4.36
C LEU A 128 -17.08 -0.85 -5.29
N ALA A 129 -17.95 -1.60 -5.95
CA ALA A 129 -17.57 -2.52 -7.02
C ALA A 129 -17.18 -1.70 -8.27
N PHE A 130 -15.98 -1.92 -8.79
CA PHE A 130 -15.60 -1.48 -10.14
C PHE A 130 -16.16 -2.50 -11.14
N GLU A 131 -17.23 -2.16 -11.85
CA GLU A 131 -17.76 -2.98 -12.94
C GLU A 131 -16.93 -2.75 -14.22
N SER A 132 -16.39 -3.84 -14.75
CA SER A 132 -15.79 -3.91 -16.08
C SER A 132 -16.89 -4.11 -17.14
N LYS A 133 -17.13 -3.10 -17.99
CA LYS A 133 -17.99 -3.24 -19.18
C LYS A 133 -17.25 -4.00 -20.28
N VAL A 134 -17.55 -5.29 -20.43
CA VAL A 134 -17.21 -6.07 -21.63
C VAL A 134 -18.35 -5.92 -22.63
N LYS A 135 -18.10 -5.26 -23.77
CA LYS A 135 -18.96 -5.32 -24.96
C LYS A 135 -18.67 -6.63 -25.70
N LYS A 136 -19.69 -7.48 -25.85
CA LYS A 136 -19.70 -8.58 -26.82
C LYS A 136 -20.14 -8.02 -28.17
N ASN A 137 -19.38 -8.35 -29.22
CA ASN A 137 -19.85 -8.32 -30.60
C ASN A 137 -20.85 -9.45 -30.84
#